data_AF-A0A5V8R7L0-F1
#
_entry.id   AF-A0A5V8R7L0-F1
#
_cell.length_a   1.000
_cell.length_b   1.000
_cell.length_c   1.000
_cell.angle_alpha   90.00
_cell.angle_beta   90.00
_cell.angle_gamma   90.00
#
_symmetry.space_group_name_H-M   'P 1'
#
loop_
_entity.id
_entity.type
_entity.pdbx_description
1 polymer ?
#
loop_
_entity_poly.entity_id
_entity_poly.type
_entity_poly.pdbx_seq_one_letter_code
_entity_poly.pdbx_strand_id
1 'polypeptide(L)'
;MAEIIQRIDKNNAEAPEMRRRIWAIVGASSGNLVEWFDFYVYSFCSLYFAHIFFPSGNTTTQLLQTAGVFAAGFLMRPIGGWLFGRIADRRGRKASMLISVCMMCMGALVIACLPGYDTIGTWAPALLLIARLFQGLSVGGEYGTSATYMSEVALEGRKGFFASFQYVTLIGGQLLALLVVVILQQVLDDAELRAWGWRIPFALGAVLAVVALWLRRQLDETSKHETRALKEAGSLKGLWRNRKAFLMVLGFTAAGSLCFYTFTTYMQKYLVNTAGMHANVASGIMTAALCVFMLVQPLFGALSDKIGRRTSMLCFGALATLFTVPILSALQNVTSPYAAFALVICALLIVSFYTSISGILKAEMFPAQVRALGVGLSYAVANALFGGSAEYVALSLKSVGMESSFFWYVTAMAVLAFLVSLMLHRKGKGLRL
;
A
#
# COMPACT_ATOMS: atom_id res chain seq x y z
N MET A 1 38.11 -8.62 33.29
CA MET A 1 37.90 -9.88 32.52
C MET A 1 36.43 -10.30 32.49
N ALA A 2 35.75 -10.40 33.64
CA ALA A 2 34.29 -10.66 33.70
C ALA A 2 33.45 -9.66 32.89
N GLU A 3 33.77 -8.36 32.95
CA GLU A 3 33.05 -7.31 32.22
C GLU A 3 33.26 -7.37 30.68
N ILE A 4 34.41 -7.90 30.24
CA ILE A 4 34.73 -8.11 28.83
C ILE A 4 33.99 -9.35 28.31
N ILE A 5 33.96 -10.43 29.10
CA ILE A 5 33.20 -11.65 28.78
C ILE A 5 31.70 -11.35 28.74
N GLN A 6 31.17 -10.56 29.68
CA GLN A 6 29.76 -10.16 29.70
C GLN A 6 29.38 -9.26 28.51
N ARG A 7 30.30 -8.41 28.01
CA ARG A 7 30.11 -7.64 26.77
C ARG A 7 30.20 -8.52 25.52
N ILE A 8 31.09 -9.51 25.50
CA ILE A 8 31.21 -10.46 24.38
C ILE A 8 29.98 -11.37 24.31
N ASP A 9 29.49 -11.88 25.44
CA ASP A 9 28.26 -12.70 25.50
C ASP A 9 27.02 -11.89 25.12
N LYS A 10 26.92 -10.63 25.53
CA LYS A 10 25.83 -9.74 25.13
C LYS A 10 25.85 -9.44 23.63
N ASN A 11 27.03 -9.17 23.06
CA ASN A 11 27.20 -8.97 21.62
C ASN A 11 26.94 -10.27 20.81
N ASN A 12 27.31 -11.44 21.34
CA ASN A 12 27.05 -12.74 20.72
C ASN A 12 25.58 -13.18 20.81
N ALA A 13 24.82 -12.71 21.81
CA ALA A 13 23.38 -12.91 21.91
C ALA A 13 22.58 -11.91 21.04
N GLU A 14 23.09 -10.69 20.84
CA GLU A 14 22.44 -9.65 20.02
C GLU A 14 22.48 -9.94 18.51
N ALA A 15 23.54 -10.57 17.98
CA ALA A 15 23.67 -10.87 16.55
C ALA A 15 22.64 -11.90 16.02
N PRO A 16 22.38 -13.03 16.71
CA PRO A 16 21.28 -13.95 16.37
C PRO A 16 19.91 -13.29 16.44
N GLU A 17 19.70 -12.42 17.43
CA GLU A 17 18.43 -11.71 17.63
C GLU A 17 18.19 -10.65 16.54
N MET A 18 19.22 -9.91 16.15
CA MET A 18 19.21 -8.97 15.02
C MET A 18 18.88 -9.70 13.71
N ARG A 19 19.55 -10.83 13.43
CA ARG A 19 19.31 -11.63 12.22
C ARG A 19 17.87 -12.15 12.18
N ARG A 20 17.36 -12.66 13.31
CA ARG A 20 15.97 -13.11 13.45
C ARG A 20 14.96 -11.99 13.19
N ARG A 21 15.21 -10.79 13.72
CA ARG A 21 14.35 -9.62 13.49
C ARG A 21 14.38 -9.15 12.03
N ILE A 22 15.56 -9.11 11.39
CA ILE A 22 15.68 -8.80 9.96
C ILE A 22 14.88 -9.79 9.11
N TRP A 23 15.02 -11.09 9.38
CA TRP A 23 14.23 -12.12 8.70
C TRP A 23 12.72 -11.97 8.94
N ALA A 24 12.32 -11.56 10.14
CA ALA A 24 10.93 -11.28 10.43
C ALA A 24 10.38 -10.08 9.66
N ILE A 25 11.20 -9.05 9.45
CA ILE A 25 10.84 -7.87 8.64
C ILE A 25 10.76 -8.24 7.16
N VAL A 26 11.75 -8.95 6.63
CA VAL A 26 11.74 -9.46 5.25
C VAL A 26 10.52 -10.35 5.03
N GLY A 27 10.23 -11.25 5.96
CA GLY A 27 9.06 -12.13 5.90
C GLY A 27 7.74 -11.36 5.93
N ALA A 28 7.59 -10.35 6.80
CA ALA A 28 6.40 -9.51 6.83
C ALA A 28 6.22 -8.71 5.53
N SER A 29 7.28 -7.99 5.10
CA SER A 29 7.27 -7.13 3.91
C SER A 29 7.16 -7.90 2.59
N SER A 30 7.62 -9.15 2.53
CA SER A 30 7.53 -9.99 1.33
C SER A 30 6.08 -10.24 0.90
N GLY A 31 5.15 -10.48 1.83
CA GLY A 31 3.75 -10.67 1.45
C GLY A 31 3.14 -9.41 0.84
N ASN A 32 3.45 -8.23 1.39
CA ASN A 32 3.02 -6.96 0.82
C ASN A 32 3.61 -6.74 -0.59
N LEU A 33 4.89 -7.10 -0.82
CA LEU A 33 5.50 -7.02 -2.16
C LEU A 33 4.69 -7.80 -3.19
N VAL A 34 4.38 -9.06 -2.87
CA VAL A 34 3.69 -9.98 -3.79
C VAL A 34 2.24 -9.54 -4.02
N GLU A 35 1.58 -9.04 -2.98
CA GLU A 35 0.23 -8.49 -3.08
C GLU A 35 0.15 -7.31 -4.03
N TRP A 36 1.03 -6.33 -3.87
CA TRP A 36 1.07 -5.18 -4.78
C TRP A 36 1.51 -5.59 -6.17
N PHE A 37 2.45 -6.52 -6.31
CA PHE A 37 2.83 -7.08 -7.61
C PHE A 37 1.62 -7.65 -8.36
N ASP A 38 0.84 -8.57 -7.78
CA ASP A 38 -0.35 -9.12 -8.45
C ASP A 38 -1.39 -8.03 -8.76
N PHE A 39 -1.56 -7.09 -7.84
CA PHE A 39 -2.49 -5.98 -7.97
C PHE A 39 -2.18 -5.11 -9.20
N TYR A 40 -0.90 -4.76 -9.39
CA TYR A 40 -0.44 -3.96 -10.52
C TYR A 40 -0.37 -4.77 -11.82
N VAL A 41 0.01 -6.05 -11.74
CA VAL A 41 -0.01 -6.97 -12.89
C VAL A 41 -1.39 -7.01 -13.53
N TYR A 42 -2.47 -7.10 -12.75
CA TYR A 42 -3.82 -7.07 -13.31
C TYR A 42 -4.12 -5.79 -14.07
N SER A 43 -3.77 -4.65 -13.46
CA SER A 43 -4.02 -3.34 -14.07
C SER A 43 -3.26 -3.20 -15.39
N PHE A 44 -1.97 -3.53 -15.43
CA PHE A 44 -1.15 -3.44 -16.64
C PHE A 44 -1.53 -4.49 -17.69
N CYS A 45 -1.85 -5.72 -17.26
CA CYS A 45 -2.19 -6.80 -18.19
C CYS A 45 -3.62 -6.72 -18.74
N SER A 46 -4.51 -5.92 -18.13
CA SER A 46 -5.90 -5.76 -18.57
C SER A 46 -6.03 -5.34 -20.04
N LEU A 47 -5.07 -4.54 -20.53
CA LEU A 47 -4.99 -4.12 -21.93
C LEU A 47 -4.84 -5.30 -22.90
N TYR A 48 -4.24 -6.40 -22.44
CA TYR A 48 -3.98 -7.58 -23.26
C TYR A 48 -5.08 -8.63 -23.11
N PHE A 49 -5.67 -8.83 -21.92
CA PHE A 49 -6.64 -9.91 -21.71
C PHE A 49 -8.11 -9.49 -21.70
N ALA A 50 -8.46 -8.19 -21.68
CA ALA A 50 -9.86 -7.75 -21.54
C ALA A 50 -10.79 -8.40 -22.57
N HIS A 51 -10.35 -8.47 -23.83
CA HIS A 51 -11.10 -9.07 -24.93
C HIS A 51 -11.34 -10.58 -24.79
N ILE A 52 -10.56 -11.27 -23.95
CA ILE A 52 -10.65 -12.72 -23.75
C ILE A 52 -11.76 -13.06 -22.75
N PHE A 53 -11.97 -12.21 -21.74
CA PHE A 53 -12.90 -12.50 -20.65
C PHE A 53 -14.26 -11.85 -20.84
N PHE A 54 -14.33 -10.76 -21.59
CA PHE A 54 -15.55 -10.00 -21.78
C PHE A 54 -16.06 -10.16 -23.21
N PRO A 55 -17.39 -10.27 -23.39
CA PRO A 55 -17.99 -10.53 -24.70
C PRO A 55 -17.54 -9.51 -25.76
N SER A 56 -17.55 -9.94 -27.02
CA SER A 56 -17.21 -9.13 -28.18
C SER A 56 -18.10 -7.88 -28.26
N GLY A 57 -17.45 -6.72 -28.31
CA GLY A 57 -18.07 -5.39 -28.36
C GLY A 57 -17.01 -4.33 -28.64
N ASN A 58 -17.25 -3.08 -28.23
CA ASN A 58 -16.21 -2.05 -28.29
C ASN A 58 -15.15 -2.31 -27.20
N THR A 59 -13.86 -2.22 -27.54
CA THR A 59 -12.72 -2.32 -26.62
C THR A 59 -12.91 -1.46 -25.37
N THR A 60 -13.52 -0.27 -25.51
CA THR A 60 -13.83 0.61 -24.38
C THR A 60 -14.75 -0.06 -23.35
N THR A 61 -15.76 -0.81 -23.79
CA THR A 61 -16.68 -1.52 -22.90
C THR A 61 -15.99 -2.64 -22.14
N GLN A 62 -15.11 -3.39 -22.80
CA GLN A 62 -14.33 -4.47 -22.18
C GLN A 62 -13.35 -3.92 -21.14
N LEU A 63 -12.68 -2.80 -21.44
CA LEU A 63 -11.81 -2.11 -20.49
C LEU A 63 -12.60 -1.56 -19.30
N LEU A 64 -13.77 -0.96 -19.52
CA LEU A 64 -14.66 -0.50 -18.45
C LEU A 64 -15.08 -1.66 -17.53
N GLN A 65 -15.38 -2.82 -18.09
CA GLN A 65 -15.73 -4.01 -17.31
C GLN A 65 -14.53 -4.52 -16.51
N THR A 66 -13.32 -4.58 -17.07
CA THR A 66 -12.10 -4.91 -16.30
C THR A 66 -11.82 -3.93 -15.17
N ALA A 67 -12.07 -2.64 -15.39
CA ALA A 67 -11.95 -1.58 -14.38
C ALA A 67 -13.03 -1.73 -13.29
N GLY A 68 -14.26 -2.11 -13.65
CA GLY A 68 -15.32 -2.43 -12.70
C GLY A 68 -14.94 -3.60 -11.79
N VAL A 69 -14.37 -4.68 -12.35
CA VAL A 69 -13.84 -5.81 -11.58
C VAL A 69 -12.71 -5.37 -10.64
N PHE A 70 -11.81 -4.51 -11.11
CA PHE A 70 -10.74 -3.94 -10.30
C PHE A 70 -11.27 -3.09 -9.13
N ALA A 71 -12.26 -2.24 -9.39
CA ALA A 71 -12.93 -1.42 -8.39
C ALA A 71 -13.67 -2.27 -7.34
N ALA A 72 -14.32 -3.36 -7.77
CA ALA A 72 -14.97 -4.30 -6.87
C ALA A 72 -13.96 -4.94 -5.89
N GLY A 73 -12.76 -5.31 -6.37
CA GLY A 73 -11.66 -5.74 -5.51
C GLY A 73 -11.22 -4.69 -4.49
N PHE A 74 -11.22 -3.40 -4.87
CA PHE A 74 -10.95 -2.30 -3.95
C PHE A 74 -12.02 -2.16 -2.85
N LEU A 75 -13.29 -2.34 -3.19
CA LEU A 75 -14.42 -2.27 -2.24
C LEU A 75 -14.40 -3.43 -1.24
N MET A 76 -13.72 -4.54 -1.55
CA MET A 76 -13.51 -5.64 -0.60
C MET A 76 -12.47 -5.33 0.48
N ARG A 77 -11.64 -4.30 0.31
CA ARG A 77 -10.56 -3.99 1.28
C ARG A 77 -11.07 -3.65 2.68
N PRO A 78 -12.11 -2.82 2.88
CA PRO A 78 -12.67 -2.60 4.22
C PRO A 78 -13.19 -3.88 4.87
N ILE A 79 -13.83 -4.76 4.09
CA ILE A 79 -14.32 -6.06 4.56
C ILE A 79 -13.15 -6.96 4.96
N GLY A 80 -12.08 -6.96 4.16
CA GLY A 80 -10.83 -7.65 4.44
C GLY A 80 -10.15 -7.17 5.71
N GLY A 81 -10.01 -5.84 5.86
CA GLY A 81 -9.42 -5.22 7.05
C GLY A 81 -10.19 -5.53 8.32
N TRP A 82 -11.52 -5.61 8.23
CA TRP A 82 -12.36 -6.08 9.33
C TRP A 82 -12.16 -7.57 9.64
N LEU A 83 -12.29 -8.43 8.63
CA LEU A 83 -12.25 -9.89 8.79
C LEU A 83 -10.89 -10.37 9.29
N PHE A 84 -9.82 -10.02 8.57
CA PHE A 84 -8.46 -10.43 8.89
C PHE A 84 -7.89 -9.69 10.11
N GLY A 85 -8.33 -8.45 10.35
CA GLY A 85 -8.02 -7.75 11.60
C GLY A 85 -8.59 -8.49 12.81
N ARG A 86 -9.84 -8.94 12.74
CA ARG A 86 -10.48 -9.77 13.77
C ARG A 86 -9.81 -11.13 13.93
N ILE A 87 -9.46 -11.80 12.83
CA ILE A 87 -8.70 -13.07 12.87
C ILE A 87 -7.35 -12.84 13.54
N ALA A 88 -6.66 -11.75 13.23
CA ALA A 88 -5.36 -11.45 13.79
C ALA A 88 -5.42 -11.17 15.30
N ASP A 89 -6.44 -10.46 15.75
CA ASP A 89 -6.62 -10.14 17.17
C ASP A 89 -7.11 -11.35 18.00
N ARG A 90 -7.77 -12.35 17.39
CA ARG A 90 -8.28 -13.53 18.11
C ARG A 90 -7.45 -14.81 17.95
N ARG A 91 -7.01 -15.10 16.72
CA ARG A 91 -6.29 -16.34 16.38
C ARG A 91 -4.78 -16.12 16.30
N GLY A 92 -4.33 -14.88 16.11
CA GLY A 92 -2.92 -14.50 16.08
C GLY A 92 -2.50 -13.83 14.77
N ARG A 93 -1.42 -13.03 14.81
CA ARG A 93 -0.91 -12.26 13.67
C ARG A 93 -0.46 -13.18 12.55
N LYS A 94 0.31 -14.21 12.89
CA LYS A 94 0.86 -15.16 11.92
C LYS A 94 -0.24 -15.90 11.18
N ALA A 95 -1.25 -16.37 11.91
CA ALA A 95 -2.38 -17.10 11.32
C ALA A 95 -3.14 -16.24 10.31
N SER A 96 -3.42 -14.98 10.64
CA SER A 96 -4.09 -14.06 9.73
C SER A 96 -3.28 -13.81 8.45
N MET A 97 -1.98 -13.56 8.59
CA MET A 97 -1.07 -13.35 7.47
C MET A 97 -0.96 -14.55 6.54
N LEU A 98 -0.96 -15.77 7.07
CA LEU A 98 -0.89 -16.99 6.28
C LEU A 98 -2.18 -17.23 5.49
N ILE A 99 -3.35 -17.06 6.13
CA ILE A 99 -4.66 -17.23 5.45
C ILE A 99 -4.79 -16.21 4.31
N SER A 100 -4.37 -14.96 4.55
CA SER A 100 -4.37 -13.89 3.55
C SER A 100 -3.54 -14.28 2.32
N VAL A 101 -2.26 -14.65 2.50
CA VAL A 101 -1.39 -15.00 1.36
C VAL A 101 -1.87 -16.24 0.61
N CYS A 102 -2.40 -17.25 1.30
CA CYS A 102 -3.00 -18.41 0.64
C CYS A 102 -4.19 -18.00 -0.25
N MET A 103 -5.05 -17.11 0.25
CA MET A 103 -6.20 -16.59 -0.49
C MET A 103 -5.77 -15.79 -1.72
N MET A 104 -4.74 -14.94 -1.60
CA MET A 104 -4.14 -14.25 -2.74
C MET A 104 -3.57 -15.23 -3.77
N CYS A 105 -2.74 -16.19 -3.32
CA CYS A 105 -2.07 -17.16 -4.18
C CYS A 105 -3.09 -17.95 -5.02
N MET A 106 -4.15 -18.41 -4.37
CA MET A 106 -5.25 -19.09 -5.03
C MET A 106 -5.94 -18.20 -6.07
N GLY A 107 -6.19 -16.92 -5.75
CA GLY A 107 -6.74 -15.97 -6.72
C GLY A 107 -5.85 -15.77 -7.94
N ALA A 108 -4.53 -15.63 -7.75
CA ALA A 108 -3.58 -15.45 -8.84
C ALA A 108 -3.49 -16.69 -9.75
N LEU A 109 -3.46 -17.88 -9.15
CA LEU A 109 -3.48 -19.15 -9.88
C LEU A 109 -4.79 -19.34 -10.66
N VAL A 110 -5.93 -19.02 -10.05
CA VAL A 110 -7.23 -19.10 -10.73
C VAL A 110 -7.21 -18.22 -11.96
N ILE A 111 -6.72 -16.98 -11.87
CA ILE A 111 -6.66 -16.05 -13.01
C ILE A 111 -5.69 -16.55 -14.09
N ALA A 112 -4.52 -17.06 -13.71
CA ALA A 112 -3.54 -17.59 -14.66
C ALA A 112 -4.10 -18.77 -15.48
N CYS A 113 -4.91 -19.62 -14.84
CA CYS A 113 -5.49 -20.83 -15.45
C CYS A 113 -6.90 -20.61 -16.03
N LEU A 114 -7.49 -19.42 -15.90
CA LEU A 114 -8.89 -19.20 -16.25
C LEU A 114 -9.09 -19.26 -17.78
N PRO A 115 -10.03 -20.09 -18.27
CA PRO A 115 -10.42 -20.08 -19.68
C PRO A 115 -11.15 -18.78 -20.06
N GLY A 116 -11.09 -18.43 -21.35
CA GLY A 116 -11.76 -17.25 -21.88
C GLY A 116 -13.27 -17.45 -22.10
N TYR A 117 -13.92 -16.35 -22.45
CA TYR A 117 -15.35 -16.28 -22.76
C TYR A 117 -15.75 -17.25 -23.88
N ASP A 118 -14.88 -17.45 -24.88
CA ASP A 118 -15.15 -18.38 -25.98
C ASP A 118 -15.30 -19.84 -25.51
N THR A 119 -14.70 -20.21 -24.37
CA THR A 119 -14.74 -21.57 -23.83
C THR A 119 -15.85 -21.77 -22.80
N ILE A 120 -16.04 -20.80 -21.89
CA ILE A 120 -16.94 -20.95 -20.73
C ILE A 120 -18.03 -19.87 -20.62
N GLY A 121 -18.13 -18.99 -21.63
CA GLY A 121 -19.15 -17.94 -21.71
C GLY A 121 -19.10 -16.97 -20.53
N THR A 122 -20.27 -16.61 -20.02
CA THR A 122 -20.45 -15.65 -18.91
C THR A 122 -19.79 -16.08 -17.60
N TRP A 123 -19.37 -17.35 -17.47
CA TRP A 123 -18.58 -17.80 -16.32
C TRP A 123 -17.16 -17.23 -16.32
N ALA A 124 -16.57 -16.91 -17.47
CA ALA A 124 -15.23 -16.29 -17.55
C ALA A 124 -15.14 -14.97 -16.76
N PRO A 125 -15.99 -13.95 -17.03
CA PRO A 125 -15.95 -12.70 -16.27
C PRO A 125 -16.45 -12.87 -14.83
N ALA A 126 -17.37 -13.81 -14.56
CA ALA A 126 -17.86 -14.07 -13.21
C ALA A 126 -16.78 -14.69 -12.30
N LEU A 127 -16.05 -15.70 -12.79
CA LEU A 127 -14.94 -16.32 -12.06
C LEU A 127 -13.76 -15.36 -11.89
N LEU A 128 -13.49 -14.54 -12.91
CA LEU A 128 -12.50 -13.46 -12.82
C LEU A 128 -12.87 -12.47 -11.70
N LEU A 129 -14.14 -12.06 -11.64
CA LEU A 129 -14.66 -11.18 -10.58
C LEU A 129 -14.52 -11.85 -9.21
N ILE A 130 -14.95 -13.10 -9.06
CA ILE A 130 -14.84 -13.83 -7.79
C ILE A 130 -13.37 -13.89 -7.33
N ALA A 131 -12.45 -14.30 -8.21
CA ALA A 131 -11.02 -14.35 -7.90
C ALA A 131 -10.51 -12.98 -7.41
N ARG A 132 -10.93 -11.90 -8.07
CA ARG A 132 -10.55 -10.53 -7.69
C ARG A 132 -11.17 -10.05 -6.39
N LEU A 133 -12.39 -10.46 -6.06
CA LEU A 133 -13.02 -10.17 -4.76
C LEU A 133 -12.25 -10.84 -3.62
N PHE A 134 -11.82 -12.09 -3.80
CA PHE A 134 -10.98 -12.80 -2.83
C PHE A 134 -9.60 -12.15 -2.66
N GLN A 135 -8.95 -11.73 -3.75
CA GLN A 135 -7.69 -11.00 -3.68
C GLN A 135 -7.85 -9.63 -3.00
N GLY A 136 -8.92 -8.89 -3.29
CA GLY A 136 -9.25 -7.63 -2.63
C GLY A 136 -9.47 -7.78 -1.12
N LEU A 137 -10.13 -8.88 -0.71
CA LEU A 137 -10.30 -9.25 0.69
C LEU A 137 -8.96 -9.53 1.38
N SER A 138 -8.06 -10.27 0.73
CA SER A 138 -6.69 -10.52 1.23
C SER A 138 -5.93 -9.20 1.48
N VAL A 139 -5.86 -8.34 0.47
CA VAL A 139 -5.11 -7.08 0.54
C VAL A 139 -5.62 -6.16 1.65
N GLY A 140 -6.94 -6.16 1.89
CA GLY A 140 -7.53 -5.39 2.99
C GLY A 140 -7.03 -5.80 4.37
N GLY A 141 -6.78 -7.10 4.57
CA GLY A 141 -6.33 -7.68 5.82
C GLY A 141 -4.82 -7.58 6.07
N GLU A 142 -4.05 -7.65 5.00
CA GLU A 142 -2.60 -7.77 5.07
C GLU A 142 -1.94 -6.50 5.61
N TYR A 143 -2.34 -5.32 5.14
CA TYR A 143 -1.75 -4.06 5.57
C TYR A 143 -1.81 -3.88 7.10
N GLY A 144 -3.00 -4.09 7.69
CA GLY A 144 -3.20 -3.90 9.13
C GLY A 144 -2.44 -4.91 9.98
N THR A 145 -2.35 -6.15 9.51
CA THR A 145 -1.65 -7.22 10.21
C THR A 145 -0.14 -7.10 10.08
N SER A 146 0.38 -6.79 8.87
CA SER A 146 1.80 -6.53 8.59
C SER A 146 2.31 -5.33 9.36
N ALA A 147 1.61 -4.19 9.29
CA ALA A 147 1.98 -2.98 10.03
C ALA A 147 2.05 -3.23 11.55
N THR A 148 1.08 -3.98 12.09
CA THR A 148 1.05 -4.35 13.51
C THR A 148 2.23 -5.26 13.86
N TYR A 149 2.46 -6.31 13.09
CA TYR A 149 3.56 -7.24 13.30
C TYR A 149 4.92 -6.56 13.25
N MET A 150 5.15 -5.74 12.22
CA MET A 150 6.38 -4.96 12.08
C MET A 150 6.60 -4.03 13.28
N SER A 151 5.54 -3.38 13.78
CA SER A 151 5.64 -2.52 14.97
C SER A 151 6.00 -3.27 16.26
N GLU A 152 5.62 -4.55 16.34
CA GLU A 152 5.84 -5.44 17.48
C GLU A 152 7.23 -6.09 17.45
N VAL A 153 7.77 -6.38 16.25
CA VAL A 153 9.10 -7.00 16.08
C VAL A 153 10.24 -5.99 15.92
N ALA A 154 9.95 -4.78 15.45
CA ALA A 154 10.97 -3.78 15.16
C ALA A 154 11.78 -3.38 16.40
N LEU A 155 13.10 -3.19 16.18
CA LEU A 155 14.05 -2.77 17.21
C LEU A 155 13.69 -1.41 17.79
N GLU A 156 13.74 -1.31 19.11
CA GLU A 156 13.56 -0.03 19.79
C GLU A 156 14.58 0.99 19.29
N GLY A 157 14.13 2.22 19.03
CA GLY A 157 14.94 3.27 18.44
C GLY A 157 15.19 3.17 16.93
N ARG A 158 14.80 2.08 16.25
CA ARG A 158 14.90 1.93 14.78
C ARG A 158 13.59 1.51 14.12
N LYS A 159 12.46 1.68 14.81
CA LYS A 159 11.20 1.14 14.30
C LYS A 159 10.67 1.85 13.06
N GLY A 160 10.97 3.13 12.88
CA GLY A 160 10.65 3.89 11.68
C GLY A 160 11.41 3.38 10.47
N PHE A 161 12.72 3.15 10.61
CA PHE A 161 13.54 2.56 9.54
C PHE A 161 12.95 1.22 9.06
N PHE A 162 12.63 0.32 9.99
CA PHE A 162 12.08 -0.99 9.60
C PHE A 162 10.65 -0.91 9.05
N ALA A 163 9.78 -0.09 9.64
CA ALA A 163 8.40 0.08 9.15
C ALA A 163 8.34 0.63 7.71
N SER A 164 9.32 1.45 7.32
CA SER A 164 9.38 2.04 5.98
C SER A 164 9.49 1.02 4.85
N PHE A 165 10.02 -0.18 5.12
CA PHE A 165 10.14 -1.26 4.13
C PHE A 165 8.78 -1.73 3.59
N GLN A 166 7.69 -1.51 4.32
CA GLN A 166 6.34 -1.75 3.80
C GLN A 166 6.06 -0.89 2.55
N TYR A 167 6.48 0.37 2.51
CA TYR A 167 6.31 1.21 1.32
C TYR A 167 7.34 0.92 0.24
N VAL A 168 8.56 0.49 0.63
CA VAL A 168 9.54 -0.03 -0.33
C VAL A 168 8.94 -1.18 -1.11
N THR A 169 8.28 -2.13 -0.45
CA THR A 169 7.67 -3.28 -1.12
C THR A 169 6.39 -2.93 -1.88
N LEU A 170 5.64 -1.91 -1.45
CA LEU A 170 4.50 -1.42 -2.22
C LEU A 170 4.94 -0.88 -3.60
N ILE A 171 5.92 0.02 -3.63
CA ILE A 171 6.44 0.60 -4.88
C ILE A 171 7.27 -0.42 -5.66
N GLY A 172 8.05 -1.26 -4.95
CA GLY A 172 8.79 -2.36 -5.54
C GLY A 172 7.88 -3.34 -6.27
N GLY A 173 6.71 -3.66 -5.70
CA GLY A 173 5.70 -4.49 -6.38
C GLY A 173 5.20 -3.86 -7.68
N GLN A 174 4.96 -2.55 -7.69
CA GLN A 174 4.58 -1.81 -8.90
C GLN A 174 5.66 -1.85 -9.98
N LEU A 175 6.91 -1.55 -9.61
CA LEU A 175 8.04 -1.53 -10.54
C LEU A 175 8.38 -2.92 -11.08
N LEU A 176 8.30 -3.96 -10.23
CA LEU A 176 8.48 -5.34 -10.66
C LEU A 176 7.38 -5.79 -11.63
N ALA A 177 6.11 -5.45 -11.35
CA ALA A 177 5.00 -5.75 -12.25
C ALA A 177 5.20 -5.09 -13.62
N LEU A 178 5.60 -3.82 -13.64
CA LEU A 178 5.90 -3.09 -14.87
C LEU A 178 7.09 -3.72 -15.61
N LEU A 179 8.17 -4.04 -14.91
CA LEU A 179 9.37 -4.65 -15.49
C LEU A 179 9.05 -5.98 -16.18
N VAL A 180 8.24 -6.84 -15.54
CA VAL A 180 7.82 -8.11 -16.12
C VAL A 180 7.02 -7.89 -17.40
N VAL A 181 6.08 -6.95 -17.41
CA VAL A 181 5.30 -6.62 -18.63
C VAL A 181 6.21 -6.11 -19.75
N VAL A 182 7.15 -5.23 -19.43
CA VAL A 182 8.12 -4.70 -20.42
C VAL A 182 8.99 -5.80 -20.99
N ILE A 183 9.51 -6.72 -20.15
CA ILE A 183 10.29 -7.86 -20.63
C ILE A 183 9.47 -8.72 -21.59
N LEU A 184 8.22 -9.01 -21.24
CA LEU A 184 7.34 -9.80 -22.12
C LEU A 184 7.08 -9.11 -23.45
N GLN A 185 6.95 -7.78 -23.49
CA GLN A 185 6.81 -7.00 -24.73
C GLN A 185 8.05 -7.00 -25.62
N GLN A 186 9.23 -7.29 -25.08
CA GLN A 186 10.46 -7.38 -25.86
C GLN A 186 10.72 -8.80 -26.37
N VAL A 187 10.08 -9.80 -25.76
CA VAL A 187 10.31 -11.23 -26.05
C VAL A 187 9.19 -11.83 -26.89
N LEU A 188 7.96 -11.33 -26.73
CA LEU A 188 6.76 -11.85 -27.40
C LEU A 188 6.16 -10.79 -28.31
N ASP A 189 5.61 -11.23 -29.44
CA ASP A 189 4.84 -10.36 -30.33
C ASP A 189 3.46 -10.01 -29.72
N ASP A 190 2.84 -8.91 -30.18
CA ASP A 190 1.54 -8.44 -29.65
C ASP A 190 0.44 -9.51 -29.74
N ALA A 191 0.46 -10.33 -30.79
CA ALA A 191 -0.47 -11.44 -30.95
C ALA A 191 -0.30 -12.51 -29.87
N GLU A 192 0.95 -12.86 -29.53
CA GLU A 192 1.26 -13.86 -28.50
C GLU A 192 0.94 -13.34 -27.10
N LEU A 193 1.25 -12.06 -26.83
CA LEU A 193 0.89 -11.38 -25.58
C LEU A 193 -0.61 -11.42 -25.32
N ARG A 194 -1.41 -11.13 -26.35
CA ARG A 194 -2.88 -11.17 -26.30
C ARG A 194 -3.42 -12.59 -26.22
N ALA A 195 -2.80 -13.56 -26.87
CA ALA A 195 -3.26 -14.95 -26.83
C ALA A 195 -3.00 -15.61 -25.47
N TRP A 196 -1.78 -15.51 -24.95
CA TRP A 196 -1.37 -16.25 -23.75
C TRP A 196 -0.30 -15.59 -22.88
N GLY A 197 0.52 -14.68 -23.41
CA GLY A 197 1.63 -14.08 -22.66
C GLY A 197 1.19 -13.35 -21.38
N TRP A 198 -0.02 -12.77 -21.37
CA TRP A 198 -0.61 -12.14 -20.18
C TRP A 198 -0.78 -13.09 -18.97
N ARG A 199 -0.74 -14.42 -19.15
CA ARG A 199 -0.84 -15.39 -18.05
C ARG A 199 0.47 -15.51 -17.25
N ILE A 200 1.62 -15.24 -17.87
CA ILE A 200 2.95 -15.41 -17.26
C ILE A 200 3.10 -14.56 -15.98
N PRO A 201 2.74 -13.26 -15.97
CA PRO A 201 2.86 -12.44 -14.76
C PRO A 201 2.00 -12.95 -13.59
N PHE A 202 0.80 -13.50 -13.86
CA PHE A 202 -0.06 -14.08 -12.82
C PHE A 202 0.52 -15.39 -12.26
N ALA A 203 1.07 -16.25 -13.13
CA ALA A 203 1.78 -17.45 -12.70
C ALA A 203 3.02 -17.12 -11.85
N LEU A 204 3.78 -16.09 -12.25
CA LEU A 204 4.90 -15.57 -11.46
C LEU A 204 4.43 -15.04 -10.10
N GLY A 205 3.31 -14.31 -10.06
CA GLY A 205 2.69 -13.83 -8.82
C GLY A 205 2.32 -14.98 -7.88
N ALA A 206 1.78 -16.08 -8.40
CA ALA A 206 1.50 -17.28 -7.63
C ALA A 206 2.77 -17.94 -7.06
N VAL A 207 3.83 -18.06 -7.86
CA VAL A 207 5.13 -18.59 -7.38
C VAL A 207 5.70 -17.70 -6.28
N LEU A 208 5.69 -16.39 -6.46
CA LEU A 208 6.12 -15.43 -5.45
C LEU A 208 5.28 -15.53 -4.17
N ALA A 209 3.97 -15.80 -4.29
CA ALA A 209 3.09 -15.99 -3.14
C ALA A 209 3.42 -17.27 -2.36
N VAL A 210 3.84 -18.35 -3.02
CA VAL A 210 4.36 -19.56 -2.37
C VAL A 210 5.65 -19.25 -1.60
N VAL A 211 6.56 -18.47 -2.18
CA VAL A 211 7.78 -18.02 -1.50
C VAL A 211 7.44 -17.15 -0.28
N ALA A 212 6.52 -16.19 -0.42
CA ALA A 212 6.05 -15.37 0.70
C ALA A 212 5.37 -16.21 1.79
N LEU A 213 4.62 -17.26 1.42
CA LEU A 213 4.03 -18.20 2.36
C LEU A 213 5.11 -18.96 3.14
N TRP A 214 6.17 -19.42 2.47
CA TRP A 214 7.30 -20.09 3.10
C TRP A 214 8.02 -19.17 4.10
N LEU A 215 8.28 -17.91 3.71
CA LEU A 215 8.86 -16.90 4.60
C LEU A 215 7.95 -16.61 5.81
N ARG A 216 6.63 -16.50 5.60
CA ARG A 216 5.66 -16.26 6.69
C ARG A 216 5.50 -17.43 7.65
N ARG A 217 5.73 -18.67 7.20
CA ARG A 217 5.71 -19.85 8.07
C ARG A 217 6.82 -19.81 9.12
N GLN A 218 7.93 -19.12 8.86
CA GLN A 218 9.05 -19.00 9.78
C GLN A 218 8.88 -17.85 10.80
N LEU A 219 7.86 -17.00 10.64
CA LEU A 219 7.57 -15.91 11.56
C LEU A 219 7.12 -16.44 12.92
N ASP A 220 7.60 -15.81 14.00
CA ASP A 220 7.09 -16.06 15.35
C ASP A 220 5.76 -15.35 15.57
N GLU A 221 4.87 -15.93 16.38
CA GLU A 221 3.64 -15.26 16.77
C GLU A 221 3.94 -14.16 17.81
N THR A 222 3.53 -12.92 17.52
CA THR A 222 3.79 -11.76 18.38
C THR A 222 2.66 -11.49 19.37
N SER A 223 1.43 -11.93 19.09
CA SER A 223 0.32 -11.73 20.01
C SER A 223 0.40 -12.70 21.20
N LYS A 224 0.14 -12.24 22.42
CA LYS A 224 0.07 -13.11 23.62
C LYS A 224 -1.29 -13.79 23.73
N HIS A 225 -1.33 -15.02 24.25
CA HIS A 225 -2.59 -15.76 24.40
C HIS A 225 -3.58 -15.05 25.33
N GLU A 226 -3.09 -14.47 26.43
CA GLU A 226 -3.88 -13.68 27.38
C GLU A 226 -4.60 -12.50 26.72
N THR A 227 -3.91 -11.79 25.80
CA THR A 227 -4.49 -10.67 25.05
C THR A 227 -5.56 -11.15 24.07
N ARG A 228 -5.37 -12.33 23.46
CA ARG A 228 -6.32 -12.97 22.53
C ARG A 228 -7.58 -13.49 23.24
N ALA A 229 -7.44 -13.91 24.50
CA ALA A 229 -8.53 -14.44 25.33
C ALA A 229 -9.46 -13.35 25.87
N LEU A 230 -9.10 -12.06 25.76
CA LEU A 230 -9.95 -10.96 26.18
C LEU A 230 -11.28 -10.97 25.41
N LYS A 231 -12.40 -10.81 26.14
CA LYS A 231 -13.78 -10.90 25.59
C LYS A 231 -14.03 -9.96 24.41
N GLU A 232 -13.36 -8.81 24.38
CA GLU A 232 -13.49 -7.78 23.34
C GLU A 232 -12.39 -7.82 22.26
N ALA A 233 -11.48 -8.80 22.29
CA ALA A 233 -10.42 -8.93 21.27
C ALA A 233 -11.01 -9.08 19.86
N GLY A 234 -10.55 -8.23 18.94
CA GLY A 234 -11.03 -8.17 17.56
C GLY A 234 -12.53 -7.88 17.41
N SER A 235 -13.16 -7.26 18.40
CA SER A 235 -14.59 -6.90 18.35
C SER A 235 -14.80 -5.44 17.92
N LEU A 236 -15.88 -5.18 17.18
CA LEU A 236 -16.28 -3.81 16.82
C LEU A 236 -16.59 -2.96 18.06
N LYS A 237 -17.11 -3.57 19.13
CA LYS A 237 -17.34 -2.91 20.42
C LYS A 237 -16.03 -2.44 21.06
N GLY A 238 -15.02 -3.31 21.10
CA GLY A 238 -13.68 -2.96 21.59
C GLY A 238 -13.00 -1.89 20.74
N LEU A 239 -13.20 -1.91 19.42
CA LEU A 239 -12.73 -0.85 18.52
C LEU A 239 -13.42 0.49 18.83
N TRP A 240 -14.74 0.49 19.03
CA TRP A 240 -15.51 1.71 19.29
C TRP A 240 -15.16 2.37 20.63
N ARG A 241 -14.75 1.59 21.65
CA ARG A 241 -14.15 2.15 22.88
C ARG A 241 -12.90 2.99 22.58
N ASN A 242 -12.20 2.67 21.49
CA ASN A 242 -11.02 3.37 20.99
C ASN A 242 -11.35 4.32 19.81
N ARG A 243 -12.59 4.84 19.73
CA ARG A 243 -13.05 5.69 18.63
C ARG A 243 -12.17 6.90 18.34
N LYS A 244 -11.51 7.47 19.35
CA LYS A 244 -10.58 8.61 19.17
C LYS A 244 -9.37 8.19 18.32
N ALA A 245 -8.77 7.05 18.63
CA ALA A 245 -7.67 6.49 17.83
C ALA A 245 -8.14 6.13 16.42
N PHE A 246 -9.34 5.55 16.29
CA PHE A 246 -9.94 5.23 15.00
C PHE A 246 -10.14 6.48 14.11
N LEU A 247 -10.77 7.53 14.63
CA LEU A 247 -11.01 8.77 13.89
C LEU A 247 -9.71 9.48 13.52
N MET A 248 -8.71 9.48 14.42
CA MET A 248 -7.41 10.07 14.11
C MET A 248 -6.68 9.30 12.99
N VAL A 249 -6.65 7.95 13.05
CA VAL A 249 -6.04 7.14 11.98
C VAL A 249 -6.79 7.31 10.65
N LEU A 250 -8.11 7.39 10.69
CA LEU A 250 -8.94 7.69 9.52
C LEU A 250 -8.54 9.04 8.92
N GLY A 251 -8.41 10.10 9.72
CA GLY A 251 -7.99 11.43 9.26
C GLY A 251 -6.59 11.47 8.66
N PHE A 252 -5.60 10.89 9.35
CA PHE A 252 -4.23 10.80 8.81
C PHE A 252 -4.15 9.99 7.52
N THR A 253 -4.91 8.90 7.44
CA THR A 253 -4.93 8.06 6.25
C THR A 253 -5.68 8.74 5.12
N ALA A 254 -6.77 9.44 5.38
CA ALA A 254 -7.52 10.16 4.35
C ALA A 254 -6.62 11.16 3.61
N ALA A 255 -5.92 12.01 4.37
CA ALA A 255 -4.98 12.99 3.82
C ALA A 255 -3.74 12.33 3.20
N GLY A 256 -3.12 11.38 3.92
CA GLY A 256 -1.91 10.71 3.47
C GLY A 256 -2.13 9.91 2.19
N SER A 257 -3.23 9.17 2.10
CA SER A 257 -3.63 8.44 0.89
C SER A 257 -3.96 9.39 -0.26
N LEU A 258 -4.74 10.46 -0.01
CA LEU A 258 -5.06 11.43 -1.06
C LEU A 258 -3.79 12.06 -1.65
N CYS A 259 -2.87 12.52 -0.80
CA CYS A 259 -1.58 13.07 -1.26
C CYS A 259 -0.76 12.01 -2.00
N PHE A 260 -0.67 10.79 -1.47
CA PHE A 260 0.07 9.69 -2.09
C PHE A 260 -0.45 9.39 -3.50
N TYR A 261 -1.76 9.15 -3.68
CA TYR A 261 -2.33 8.84 -4.99
C TYR A 261 -2.32 10.04 -5.95
N THR A 262 -2.37 11.27 -5.42
CA THR A 262 -2.21 12.50 -6.23
C THR A 262 -0.82 12.55 -6.87
N PHE A 263 0.24 12.34 -6.10
CA PHE A 263 1.62 12.49 -6.57
C PHE A 263 2.21 11.22 -7.20
N THR A 264 1.52 10.09 -7.13
CA THR A 264 1.95 8.82 -7.76
C THR A 264 1.10 8.47 -8.97
N THR A 265 -0.15 8.04 -8.76
CA THR A 265 -1.03 7.55 -9.83
C THR A 265 -1.55 8.68 -10.72
N TYR A 266 -2.15 9.73 -10.14
CA TYR A 266 -2.75 10.82 -10.91
C TYR A 266 -1.70 11.68 -11.62
N MET A 267 -0.52 11.86 -11.00
CA MET A 267 0.53 12.74 -11.50
C MET A 267 0.92 12.44 -12.95
N GLN A 268 1.02 11.17 -13.36
CA GLN A 268 1.32 10.82 -14.75
C GLN A 268 0.29 11.42 -15.72
N LYS A 269 -1.00 11.31 -15.41
CA LYS A 269 -2.08 11.88 -16.23
C LYS A 269 -2.10 13.39 -16.19
N TYR A 270 -1.73 13.99 -15.05
CA TYR A 270 -1.60 15.43 -14.92
C TYR A 270 -0.52 16.00 -15.84
N LEU A 271 0.66 15.37 -15.86
CA LEU A 271 1.76 15.77 -16.76
C LEU A 271 1.35 15.68 -18.23
N VAL A 272 0.59 14.66 -18.62
CA VAL A 272 0.11 14.49 -20.00
C VAL A 272 -1.00 15.49 -20.34
N ASN A 273 -2.08 15.46 -19.56
CA ASN A 273 -3.32 16.14 -19.93
C ASN A 273 -3.27 17.64 -19.60
N THR A 274 -2.50 18.06 -18.60
CA THR A 274 -2.47 19.46 -18.10
C THR A 274 -1.21 20.17 -18.54
N ALA A 275 -0.03 19.57 -18.32
CA ALA A 275 1.23 20.15 -18.74
C ALA A 275 1.53 19.94 -20.25
N GLY A 276 0.72 19.13 -20.95
CA GLY A 276 0.88 18.88 -22.39
C GLY A 276 2.11 18.04 -22.73
N MET A 277 2.71 17.34 -21.77
CA MET A 277 3.87 16.49 -22.04
C MET A 277 3.50 15.24 -22.83
N HIS A 278 4.43 14.82 -23.69
CA HIS A 278 4.30 13.55 -24.38
C HIS A 278 4.26 12.37 -23.38
N ALA A 279 3.37 11.40 -23.61
CA ALA A 279 3.09 10.32 -22.67
C ALA A 279 4.33 9.49 -22.30
N ASN A 280 5.22 9.22 -23.26
CA ASN A 280 6.46 8.47 -23.00
C ASN A 280 7.39 9.23 -22.05
N VAL A 281 7.47 10.56 -22.17
CA VAL A 281 8.31 11.41 -21.31
C VAL A 281 7.74 11.44 -19.89
N ALA A 282 6.43 11.66 -19.76
CA ALA A 282 5.75 11.64 -18.47
C ALA A 282 5.88 10.28 -17.75
N SER A 283 5.74 9.17 -18.48
CA SER A 283 5.94 7.82 -17.94
C SER A 283 7.38 7.59 -17.48
N GLY A 284 8.38 8.04 -18.25
CA GLY A 284 9.79 7.96 -17.87
C GLY A 284 10.10 8.76 -16.60
N ILE A 285 9.59 9.99 -16.50
CA ILE A 285 9.72 10.84 -15.30
C ILE A 285 9.12 10.13 -14.08
N MET A 286 7.88 9.64 -14.20
CA MET A 286 7.20 9.00 -13.08
C MET A 286 7.88 7.70 -12.65
N THR A 287 8.37 6.91 -13.60
CA THR A 287 9.12 5.67 -13.29
C THR A 287 10.38 6.00 -12.50
N ALA A 288 11.19 6.94 -12.98
CA ALA A 288 12.39 7.38 -12.25
C ALA A 288 12.03 7.98 -10.87
N ALA A 289 10.96 8.77 -10.78
CA ALA A 289 10.55 9.40 -9.53
C ALA A 289 10.09 8.38 -8.48
N LEU A 290 9.33 7.36 -8.90
CA LEU A 290 8.90 6.27 -8.04
C LEU A 290 10.08 5.40 -7.59
N CYS A 291 11.06 5.14 -8.45
CA CYS A 291 12.30 4.46 -8.07
C CYS A 291 13.05 5.21 -6.96
N VAL A 292 13.22 6.53 -7.11
CA VAL A 292 13.86 7.35 -6.07
C VAL A 292 13.01 7.37 -4.79
N PHE A 293 11.69 7.54 -4.91
CA PHE A 293 10.78 7.54 -3.78
C PHE A 293 10.84 6.23 -2.98
N MET A 294 10.95 5.09 -3.66
CA MET A 294 11.16 3.78 -3.05
C MET A 294 12.46 3.74 -2.24
N LEU A 295 13.58 4.16 -2.81
CA LEU A 295 14.90 4.12 -2.17
C LEU A 295 15.02 5.08 -0.97
N VAL A 296 14.24 6.17 -0.99
CA VAL A 296 14.27 7.20 0.06
C VAL A 296 13.41 6.82 1.28
N GLN A 297 12.45 5.89 1.17
CA GLN A 297 11.58 5.50 2.30
C GLN A 297 12.37 5.10 3.57
N PRO A 298 13.43 4.26 3.49
CA PRO A 298 14.23 3.91 4.67
C PRO A 298 14.97 5.09 5.29
N LEU A 299 15.40 6.07 4.48
CA LEU A 299 16.07 7.27 4.98
C LEU A 299 15.10 8.12 5.81
N PHE A 300 13.87 8.32 5.34
CA PHE A 300 12.83 9.04 6.08
C PHE A 300 12.34 8.27 7.30
N GLY A 301 12.29 6.93 7.22
CA GLY A 301 12.01 6.08 8.37
C GLY A 301 13.05 6.26 9.48
N ALA A 302 14.35 6.24 9.13
CA ALA A 302 15.45 6.50 10.06
C ALA A 302 15.45 7.95 10.59
N LEU A 303 15.10 8.92 9.74
CA LEU A 303 14.92 10.30 10.16
C LEU A 303 13.82 10.42 11.22
N SER A 304 12.68 9.75 11.01
CA SER A 304 11.56 9.74 11.97
C SER A 304 11.93 9.11 13.31
N ASP A 305 12.83 8.13 13.32
CA ASP A 305 13.35 7.59 14.57
C ASP A 305 14.15 8.63 15.38
N LYS A 306 14.82 9.58 14.72
CA LYS A 306 15.55 10.69 15.37
C LYS A 306 14.63 11.84 15.79
N ILE A 307 13.75 12.30 14.89
CA ILE A 307 12.92 13.49 15.12
C ILE A 307 11.60 13.19 15.85
N GLY A 308 11.20 11.92 15.89
CA GLY A 308 9.94 11.44 16.47
C GLY A 308 8.76 11.47 15.49
N ARG A 309 7.80 10.56 15.70
CA ARG A 309 6.67 10.33 14.79
C ARG A 309 5.74 11.53 14.69
N ARG A 310 5.48 12.21 15.81
CA ARG A 310 4.69 13.46 15.84
C ARG A 310 5.32 14.53 14.96
N THR A 311 6.64 14.76 15.11
CA THR A 311 7.36 15.77 14.35
C THR A 311 7.31 15.45 12.86
N SER A 312 7.54 14.19 12.47
CA SER A 312 7.39 13.76 11.08
C SER A 312 6.00 14.06 10.54
N MET A 313 4.95 13.80 11.30
CA MET A 313 3.58 14.07 10.87
C MET A 313 3.25 15.57 10.78
N LEU A 314 3.79 16.39 11.67
CA LEU A 314 3.70 17.84 11.57
C LEU A 314 4.46 18.38 10.36
N CYS A 315 5.65 17.84 10.06
CA CYS A 315 6.40 18.18 8.85
C CYS A 315 5.60 17.82 7.59
N PHE A 316 5.02 16.61 7.52
CA PHE A 316 4.13 16.23 6.43
C PHE A 316 2.98 17.23 6.27
N GLY A 317 2.20 17.46 7.33
CA GLY A 317 1.03 18.33 7.26
C GLY A 317 1.38 19.77 6.88
N ALA A 318 2.44 20.34 7.45
CA ALA A 318 2.87 21.72 7.16
C ALA A 318 3.42 21.85 5.74
N LEU A 319 4.37 21.00 5.35
CA LEU A 319 4.99 21.06 4.03
C LEU A 319 3.98 20.73 2.92
N ALA A 320 3.12 19.73 3.12
CA ALA A 320 2.07 19.43 2.16
C ALA A 320 1.08 20.60 2.02
N THR A 321 0.70 21.26 3.12
CA THR A 321 -0.17 22.44 3.06
C THR A 321 0.48 23.58 2.29
N LEU A 322 1.76 23.86 2.54
CA LEU A 322 2.47 24.99 1.95
C LEU A 322 2.83 24.76 0.48
N PHE A 323 3.24 23.54 0.12
CA PHE A 323 3.85 23.27 -1.19
C PHE A 323 2.93 22.56 -2.19
N THR A 324 1.78 22.00 -1.79
CA THR A 324 0.90 21.28 -2.75
C THR A 324 0.44 22.20 -3.90
N VAL A 325 -0.13 23.37 -3.58
CA VAL A 325 -0.60 24.32 -4.61
C VAL A 325 0.56 24.86 -5.44
N PRO A 326 1.66 25.39 -4.85
CA PRO A 326 2.81 25.84 -5.64
C PRO A 326 3.40 24.77 -6.56
N ILE A 327 3.55 23.52 -6.09
CA ILE A 327 4.10 22.44 -6.91
C ILE A 327 3.17 22.12 -8.08
N LEU A 328 1.87 21.95 -7.84
CA LEU A 328 0.92 21.63 -8.90
C LEU A 328 0.83 22.79 -9.91
N SER A 329 0.68 24.03 -9.46
CA SER A 329 0.66 25.19 -10.35
C SER A 329 1.96 25.37 -11.15
N ALA A 330 3.12 25.09 -10.56
CA ALA A 330 4.40 25.11 -11.30
C ALA A 330 4.47 23.99 -12.34
N LEU A 331 3.93 22.81 -12.04
CA LEU A 331 3.85 21.70 -12.97
C LEU A 331 2.88 21.97 -14.14
N GLN A 332 1.86 22.81 -14.00
CA GLN A 332 0.94 23.13 -15.10
C GLN A 332 1.67 23.76 -16.30
N ASN A 333 2.67 24.60 -16.04
CA ASN A 333 3.38 25.36 -17.07
C ASN A 333 4.80 24.81 -17.33
N VAL A 334 5.10 23.61 -16.84
CA VAL A 334 6.45 23.05 -16.96
C VAL A 334 6.68 22.52 -18.36
N THR A 335 7.73 23.02 -19.01
CA THR A 335 8.14 22.57 -20.35
C THR A 335 9.34 21.62 -20.30
N SER A 336 10.17 21.73 -19.25
CA SER A 336 11.38 20.92 -19.07
C SER A 336 11.09 19.62 -18.32
N PRO A 337 11.40 18.44 -18.89
CA PRO A 337 11.27 17.14 -18.22
C PRO A 337 12.04 17.05 -16.90
N TYR A 338 13.20 17.71 -16.82
CA TYR A 338 14.03 17.73 -15.61
C TYR A 338 13.40 18.57 -14.49
N ALA A 339 12.77 19.70 -14.84
CA ALA A 339 12.04 20.52 -13.88
C ALA A 339 10.79 19.79 -13.35
N ALA A 340 10.07 19.10 -14.24
CA ALA A 340 8.94 18.26 -13.86
C ALA A 340 9.36 17.14 -12.89
N PHE A 341 10.46 16.45 -13.22
CA PHE A 341 11.04 15.43 -12.34
C PHE A 341 11.41 15.99 -10.96
N ALA A 342 12.09 17.13 -10.90
CA ALA A 342 12.47 17.77 -9.64
C ALA A 342 11.25 18.13 -8.77
N LEU A 343 10.21 18.71 -9.38
CA LEU A 343 8.96 19.06 -8.68
C LEU A 343 8.21 17.84 -8.15
N VAL A 344 8.12 16.77 -8.95
CA VAL A 344 7.52 15.50 -8.53
C VAL A 344 8.30 14.88 -7.37
N ILE A 345 9.63 14.84 -7.45
CA ILE A 345 10.48 14.37 -6.35
C ILE A 345 10.25 15.20 -5.09
N CYS A 346 10.23 16.53 -5.17
CA CYS A 346 9.95 17.40 -4.03
C CYS A 346 8.61 17.04 -3.35
N ALA A 347 7.55 16.82 -4.12
CA ALA A 347 6.27 16.38 -3.57
C ALA A 347 6.36 15.00 -2.90
N LEU A 348 7.03 14.03 -3.53
CA LEU A 348 7.21 12.68 -3.00
C LEU A 348 8.08 12.66 -1.73
N LEU A 349 9.08 13.55 -1.62
CA LEU A 349 9.87 13.73 -0.39
C LEU A 349 9.00 14.26 0.76
N ILE A 350 8.10 15.20 0.48
CA ILE A 350 7.12 15.69 1.47
C ILE A 350 6.22 14.54 1.93
N VAL A 351 5.68 13.76 0.98
CA VAL A 351 4.83 12.59 1.28
C VAL A 351 5.59 11.53 2.10
N SER A 352 6.92 11.43 1.93
CA SER A 352 7.77 10.47 2.65
C SER A 352 7.78 10.65 4.17
N PHE A 353 7.50 11.86 4.67
CA PHE A 353 7.32 12.10 6.10
C PHE A 353 6.11 11.36 6.70
N TYR A 354 5.11 11.05 5.87
CA TYR A 354 3.96 10.23 6.26
C TYR A 354 4.18 8.75 5.93
N THR A 355 4.51 8.43 4.68
CA THR A 355 4.49 7.04 4.20
C THR A 355 5.47 6.15 4.94
N SER A 356 6.69 6.63 5.20
CA SER A 356 7.73 5.86 5.88
C SER A 356 7.34 5.39 7.30
N ILE A 357 6.39 6.07 7.95
CA ILE A 357 5.97 5.76 9.32
C ILE A 357 4.49 5.41 9.46
N SER A 358 3.73 5.40 8.36
CA SER A 358 2.27 5.34 8.45
C SER A 358 1.80 4.02 9.08
N GLY A 359 2.48 2.89 8.82
CA GLY A 359 2.16 1.61 9.46
C GLY A 359 2.36 1.62 10.97
N ILE A 360 3.52 2.07 11.42
CA ILE A 360 3.89 2.07 12.84
C ILE A 360 3.08 3.07 13.67
N LEU A 361 2.89 4.28 13.15
CA LEU A 361 2.10 5.31 13.82
C LEU A 361 0.69 4.79 14.12
N LYS A 362 0.06 4.13 13.15
CA LYS A 362 -1.30 3.58 13.31
C LYS A 362 -1.31 2.45 14.35
N ALA A 363 -0.32 1.56 14.30
CA ALA A 363 -0.24 0.43 15.25
C ALA A 363 -0.02 0.88 16.70
N GLU A 364 0.80 1.91 16.92
CA GLU A 364 1.07 2.47 18.26
C GLU A 364 -0.15 3.17 18.88
N MET A 365 -1.14 3.57 18.08
CA MET A 365 -2.35 4.26 18.55
C MET A 365 -3.42 3.33 19.14
N PHE A 366 -3.34 2.03 18.88
CA PHE A 366 -4.31 1.06 19.37
C PHE A 366 -3.72 0.11 20.41
N PRO A 367 -4.51 -0.27 21.43
CA PRO A 367 -4.10 -1.29 22.38
C PRO A 367 -4.05 -2.66 21.69
N ALA A 368 -3.18 -3.54 22.17
CA ALA A 368 -2.83 -4.79 21.50
C ALA A 368 -4.04 -5.67 21.15
N GLN A 369 -5.10 -5.69 21.98
CA GLN A 369 -6.29 -6.53 21.77
C GLN A 369 -7.18 -6.14 20.57
N VAL A 370 -7.08 -4.92 20.05
CA VAL A 370 -7.86 -4.45 18.89
C VAL A 370 -6.97 -3.78 17.84
N ARG A 371 -5.66 -4.00 17.92
CA ARG A 371 -4.66 -3.26 17.13
C ARG A 371 -4.77 -3.57 15.65
N ALA A 372 -4.78 -4.85 15.25
CA ALA A 372 -4.84 -5.15 13.82
C ALA A 372 -6.20 -4.81 13.22
N LEU A 373 -7.30 -5.04 13.93
CA LEU A 373 -8.63 -4.61 13.49
C LEU A 373 -8.70 -3.09 13.35
N GLY A 374 -8.21 -2.35 14.35
CA GLY A 374 -8.22 -0.90 14.36
C GLY A 374 -7.41 -0.32 13.22
N VAL A 375 -6.18 -0.79 13.03
CA VAL A 375 -5.32 -0.34 11.92
C VAL A 375 -5.91 -0.75 10.56
N GLY A 376 -6.28 -2.02 10.38
CA GLY A 376 -6.72 -2.56 9.10
C GLY A 376 -8.00 -1.90 8.59
N LEU A 377 -9.04 -1.83 9.45
CA LEU A 377 -10.33 -1.26 9.04
C LEU A 377 -10.25 0.25 8.79
N SER A 378 -9.65 1.01 9.71
CA SER A 378 -9.54 2.47 9.55
C SER A 378 -8.71 2.86 8.33
N TYR A 379 -7.60 2.14 8.09
CA TYR A 379 -6.81 2.31 6.89
C TYR A 379 -7.61 2.01 5.62
N ALA A 380 -8.26 0.85 5.57
CA ALA A 380 -8.97 0.42 4.37
C ALA A 380 -10.12 1.36 4.00
N VAL A 381 -10.90 1.84 4.99
CA VAL A 381 -11.98 2.80 4.77
C VAL A 381 -11.43 4.12 4.23
N ALA A 382 -10.44 4.70 4.90
CA ALA A 382 -9.85 5.97 4.47
C ALA A 382 -9.18 5.86 3.09
N ASN A 383 -8.45 4.77 2.85
CA ASN A 383 -7.76 4.56 1.58
C ASN A 383 -8.75 4.35 0.43
N ALA A 384 -9.85 3.64 0.66
CA ALA A 384 -10.90 3.46 -0.35
C ALA A 384 -11.62 4.78 -0.67
N LEU A 385 -11.99 5.56 0.36
CA LEU A 385 -12.76 6.79 0.19
C LEU A 385 -11.96 7.97 -0.37
N PHE A 386 -10.67 8.08 -0.03
CA PHE A 386 -9.85 9.26 -0.38
C PHE A 386 -8.70 8.93 -1.32
N GLY A 387 -8.09 7.74 -1.18
CA GLY A 387 -7.04 7.29 -2.09
C GLY A 387 -7.62 6.84 -3.44
N GLY A 388 -8.59 5.92 -3.40
CA GLY A 388 -9.23 5.39 -4.61
C GLY A 388 -10.05 6.41 -5.40
N SER A 389 -10.61 7.43 -4.74
CA SER A 389 -11.39 8.49 -5.39
C SER A 389 -10.56 9.67 -5.89
N ALA A 390 -9.29 9.78 -5.48
CA ALA A 390 -8.43 10.94 -5.76
C ALA A 390 -8.42 11.30 -7.25
N GLU A 391 -8.16 10.29 -8.08
CA GLU A 391 -8.08 10.45 -9.54
C GLU A 391 -9.43 10.82 -10.17
N TYR A 392 -10.53 10.19 -9.72
CA TYR A 392 -11.87 10.50 -10.21
C TYR A 392 -12.26 11.96 -9.92
N VAL A 393 -12.01 12.42 -8.69
CA VAL A 393 -12.31 13.80 -8.28
C VAL A 393 -11.46 14.80 -9.07
N ALA A 394 -10.17 14.51 -9.25
CA ALA A 394 -9.26 15.37 -10.01
C ALA A 394 -9.70 15.53 -11.47
N LEU A 395 -10.02 14.42 -12.15
CA LEU A 395 -10.47 14.44 -13.54
C LEU A 395 -11.84 15.08 -13.70
N SER A 396 -12.77 14.85 -12.76
CA SER A 396 -14.09 15.47 -12.77
C SER A 396 -13.98 16.99 -12.63
N LEU A 397 -13.18 17.48 -11.67
CA LEU A 397 -12.94 18.92 -11.50
C LEU A 397 -12.26 19.54 -12.72
N LYS A 398 -11.36 18.81 -13.37
CA LYS A 398 -10.77 19.24 -14.64
C LYS A 398 -11.79 19.35 -15.77
N SER A 399 -12.70 18.38 -15.91
CA SER A 399 -13.72 18.38 -16.97
C SER A 399 -14.68 19.57 -16.90
N VAL A 400 -14.91 20.12 -15.71
CA VAL A 400 -15.73 21.32 -15.49
C VAL A 400 -14.90 22.61 -15.46
N GLY A 401 -13.61 22.55 -15.82
CA GLY A 401 -12.70 23.71 -15.86
C GLY A 401 -12.21 24.19 -14.48
N MET A 402 -12.45 23.45 -13.41
CA MET A 402 -12.11 23.80 -12.02
C MET A 402 -10.93 23.00 -11.47
N GLU A 403 -9.91 22.74 -12.29
CA GLU A 403 -8.77 21.88 -11.91
C GLU A 403 -8.03 22.39 -10.66
N SER A 404 -7.91 23.71 -10.49
CA SER A 404 -7.27 24.33 -9.32
C SER A 404 -7.98 24.01 -8.01
N SER A 405 -9.30 23.74 -8.03
CA SER A 405 -10.05 23.34 -6.84
C SER A 405 -9.57 21.99 -6.29
N PHE A 406 -9.03 21.11 -7.14
CA PHE A 406 -8.44 19.86 -6.67
C PHE A 406 -7.18 20.12 -5.83
N PHE A 407 -6.38 21.12 -6.19
CA PHE A 407 -5.15 21.44 -5.45
C PHE A 407 -5.50 21.92 -4.04
N TRP A 408 -6.53 22.77 -3.93
CA TRP A 408 -7.06 23.24 -2.66
C TRP A 408 -7.72 22.13 -1.84
N TYR A 409 -8.36 21.15 -2.49
CA TYR A 409 -8.89 19.97 -1.80
C TYR A 409 -7.78 19.14 -1.15
N VAL A 410 -6.69 18.85 -1.87
CA VAL A 410 -5.53 18.14 -1.31
C VAL A 410 -4.89 18.94 -0.17
N THR A 411 -4.75 20.27 -0.33
CA THR A 411 -4.26 21.17 0.72
C THR A 411 -5.16 21.18 1.95
N ALA A 412 -6.49 21.22 1.80
CA ALA A 412 -7.42 21.19 2.92
C ALA A 412 -7.30 19.88 3.72
N MET A 413 -7.09 18.75 3.04
CA MET A 413 -6.83 17.47 3.69
C MET A 413 -5.45 17.44 4.37
N ALA A 414 -4.43 18.08 3.80
CA ALA A 414 -3.13 18.25 4.47
C ALA A 414 -3.24 19.10 5.75
N VAL A 415 -4.06 20.16 5.75
CA VAL A 415 -4.38 20.94 6.96
C VAL A 415 -5.08 20.07 7.99
N LEU A 416 -6.05 19.25 7.59
CA LEU A 416 -6.69 18.29 8.49
C LEU A 416 -5.66 17.34 9.12
N ALA A 417 -4.74 16.78 8.33
CA ALA A 417 -3.66 15.95 8.87
C ALA A 417 -2.77 16.72 9.85
N PHE A 418 -2.43 17.98 9.56
CA PHE A 418 -1.65 18.81 10.48
C PHE A 418 -2.38 19.01 11.81
N LEU A 419 -3.67 19.36 11.78
CA LEU A 419 -4.50 19.56 12.98
C LEU A 419 -4.62 18.27 13.81
N VAL A 420 -4.88 17.13 13.17
CA VAL A 420 -4.94 15.84 13.87
C VAL A 420 -3.54 15.48 14.43
N SER A 421 -2.46 15.90 13.78
CA SER A 421 -1.07 15.64 14.23
C SER A 421 -0.72 16.41 15.50
N LEU A 422 -1.35 17.56 15.75
CA LEU A 422 -1.18 18.30 17.00
C LEU A 422 -1.71 17.53 18.21
N MET A 423 -2.70 16.66 17.99
CA MET A 423 -3.29 15.80 19.03
C MET A 423 -2.39 14.59 19.38
N LEU A 424 -1.31 14.33 18.62
CA LEU A 424 -0.35 13.28 18.95
C LEU A 424 0.52 13.66 20.16
N HIS A 425 0.81 12.68 21.01
CA HIS A 425 1.70 12.88 22.16
C HIS A 425 3.15 13.09 21.70
N ARG A 426 3.89 13.95 22.44
CA ARG A 426 5.22 14.44 22.03
C ARG A 426 6.33 13.40 22.14
N LYS A 427 6.13 12.24 22.79
CA LYS A 427 7.09 11.11 22.90
C LYS A 427 6.40 9.87 23.47
N GLY A 428 6.47 8.73 22.78
CA GLY A 428 6.61 7.33 23.28
C GLY A 428 5.75 6.77 24.42
N LYS A 429 4.93 7.56 25.10
CA LYS A 429 3.92 7.06 26.02
C LYS A 429 2.72 6.76 25.14
N GLY A 430 2.52 5.47 24.86
CA GLY A 430 1.27 4.99 24.27
C GLY A 430 0.10 5.63 24.99
N LEU A 431 -0.96 5.95 24.25
CA LEU A 431 -2.17 6.56 24.81
C LEU A 431 -2.54 5.81 26.10
N ARG A 432 -2.45 6.47 27.27
CA ARG A 432 -3.24 6.06 28.42
C ARG A 432 -4.67 6.40 28.06
N LEU A 433 -5.33 5.45 27.40
CA LEU A 433 -6.76 5.43 27.14
C LEU A 433 -7.49 5.20 28.44
#